data_AF-A0A2G9P139-F1
#
_entry.id   AF-A0A2G9P139-F1
#
_cell.length_a   1.000
_cell.length_b   1.000
_cell.length_c   1.000
_cell.angle_alpha   90.00
_cell.angle_beta   90.00
_cell.angle_gamma   90.00
#
_symmetry.space_group_name_H-M   'P 1'
#
loop_
_entity.id
_entity.type
_entity.pdbx_description
1 polymer ?
#
loop_
_entity_poly.entity_id
_entity_poly.type
_entity_poly.pdbx_seq_one_letter_code
_entity_poly.pdbx_strand_id
1 'polypeptide(L)'
;MHLKFKETNLTTLNQFNALAQLRRLDQLTVDPQGNPVVNFSLWKYYALFRLNHFNIQKINDNEVTQNDVIMSERLFGILACIASSELPQYRLTALLGDTRYSICCIN
;
A
#
# COMPACT_ATOMS: atom_id res chain seq x y z
N MET A 1 -4.32 15.06 8.40
CA MET A 1 -3.47 14.36 9.38
C MET A 1 -2.12 14.07 8.75
N HIS A 2 -1.05 14.55 9.38
CA HIS A 2 0.33 14.32 8.96
C HIS A 2 1.03 13.45 9.99
N LEU A 3 1.56 12.31 9.56
CA LEU A 3 2.38 11.44 10.39
C LEU A 3 3.85 11.61 10.00
N LYS A 4 4.70 11.90 10.99
CA LYS A 4 6.15 12.07 10.80
C LYS A 4 6.89 11.03 11.64
N PHE A 5 7.72 10.25 10.97
CA PHE A 5 8.64 9.30 11.58
C PHE A 5 10.04 9.90 11.59
N LYS A 6 10.60 10.08 12.78
CA LYS A 6 11.97 10.51 13.03
C LYS A 6 12.60 9.49 13.97
N GLU A 7 13.78 8.98 13.60
CA GLU A 7 14.55 8.05 14.43
C GLU A 7 13.74 6.85 14.96
N THR A 8 12.77 6.38 14.17
CA THR A 8 11.79 5.38 14.61
C THR A 8 12.28 3.93 14.37
N ASN A 9 13.48 3.78 13.81
CA ASN A 9 14.09 2.49 13.49
C ASN A 9 13.19 1.62 12.58
N LEU A 10 12.55 2.25 11.58
CA LEU A 10 11.82 1.51 10.55
C LEU A 10 12.83 0.76 9.68
N THR A 11 12.83 -0.56 9.78
CA THR A 11 13.77 -1.47 9.12
C THR A 11 13.12 -2.28 8.00
N THR A 12 11.82 -2.53 8.08
CA THR A 12 11.12 -3.41 7.14
C THR A 12 9.85 -2.75 6.60
N LEU A 13 9.51 -3.03 5.34
CA LEU A 13 8.31 -2.49 4.69
C LEU A 13 7.02 -2.89 5.42
N ASN A 14 6.97 -4.10 5.98
CA ASN A 14 5.79 -4.61 6.67
C ASN A 14 5.37 -3.77 7.88
N GLN A 15 6.26 -2.98 8.48
CA GLN A 15 5.91 -2.08 9.57
C GLN A 15 4.87 -1.02 9.15
N PHE A 16 4.85 -0.64 7.87
CA PHE A 16 3.81 0.26 7.34
C PHE A 16 2.41 -0.34 7.38
N ASN A 17 2.27 -1.66 7.49
CA ASN A 17 0.97 -2.33 7.53
C ASN A 17 0.17 -1.93 8.76
N ALA A 18 0.84 -1.62 9.87
CA ALA A 18 0.19 -1.11 11.07
C ALA A 18 -0.54 0.21 10.80
N LEU A 19 -0.08 1.02 9.83
CA LEU A 19 -0.71 2.29 9.49
C LEU A 19 -2.07 2.09 8.81
N ALA A 20 -2.34 0.93 8.21
CA ALA A 20 -3.64 0.63 7.62
C ALA A 20 -4.78 0.55 8.66
N GLN A 21 -4.46 0.44 9.95
CA GLN A 21 -5.45 0.46 11.04
C GLN A 21 -5.87 1.87 11.45
N LEU A 22 -5.20 2.91 10.93
CA LEU A 22 -5.55 4.29 11.20
C LEU A 22 -6.90 4.65 10.57
N ARG A 23 -7.55 5.70 11.08
CA ARG A 23 -8.82 6.18 10.50
C ARG A 23 -8.62 7.10 9.30
N ARG A 24 -7.50 7.81 9.26
CA ARG A 24 -7.16 8.79 8.22
C ARG A 24 -5.66 9.06 8.23
N LEU A 25 -5.06 9.23 7.05
CA LEU A 25 -3.67 9.64 6.87
C LEU A 25 -3.54 10.43 5.57
N ASP A 26 -3.28 11.73 5.64
CA ASP A 26 -3.19 12.57 4.44
C ASP A 26 -1.74 12.78 3.99
N GLN A 27 -0.80 12.76 4.93
CA GLN A 27 0.62 13.01 4.67
C GLN A 27 1.50 12.09 5.51
N LEU A 28 2.57 11.58 4.89
CA LEU A 28 3.54 10.68 5.51
C LEU A 28 4.96 11.23 5.30
N THR A 29 5.70 11.48 6.36
CA THR A 29 7.14 11.81 6.27
C THR A 29 7.93 10.77 7.03
N VAL A 30 8.93 10.19 6.38
CA VAL A 30 9.91 9.28 6.97
C VAL A 30 11.28 9.90 6.78
N ASP A 31 11.88 10.32 7.89
CA ASP A 31 13.22 10.90 7.91
C ASP A 31 14.27 9.80 7.66
N PRO A 32 15.23 9.98 6.73
CA PRO A 32 16.30 9.00 6.52
C PRO A 32 17.15 8.76 7.77
N GLN A 33 17.25 9.74 8.69
CA GLN A 33 17.97 9.57 9.95
C GLN A 33 17.22 8.58 10.86
N GLY A 34 17.87 7.44 11.11
CA GLY A 34 17.35 6.37 11.97
C GLY A 34 16.19 5.57 11.36
N ASN A 35 15.94 5.62 10.05
CA ASN A 35 14.96 4.77 9.36
C ASN A 35 15.59 4.14 8.09
N PRO A 36 16.28 2.99 8.22
CA PRO A 36 16.89 2.32 7.07
C PRO A 36 15.89 1.88 5.99
N VAL A 37 14.58 1.86 6.29
CA VAL A 37 13.53 1.61 5.29
C VAL A 37 13.58 2.60 4.12
N VAL A 38 14.09 3.82 4.33
CA VAL A 38 14.22 4.85 3.29
C VAL A 38 15.24 4.45 2.22
N ASN A 39 16.18 3.54 2.54
CA ASN A 39 17.18 3.04 1.59
C ASN A 39 16.59 2.10 0.54
N PHE A 40 15.39 1.55 0.76
CA PHE A 40 14.74 0.67 -0.22
C PHE A 40 14.05 1.50 -1.31
N SER A 41 14.53 1.47 -2.54
CA SER A 41 13.94 2.24 -3.66
C SER A 41 12.41 2.07 -3.83
N LEU A 42 11.86 0.92 -3.43
CA LEU A 42 10.45 0.59 -3.55
C LEU A 42 9.58 1.01 -2.34
N TRP A 43 10.17 1.54 -1.25
CA TRP A 43 9.43 1.78 0.00
C TRP A 43 8.26 2.74 -0.18
N LYS A 44 8.47 3.81 -0.97
CA LYS A 44 7.43 4.80 -1.31
C LYS A 44 6.24 4.13 -1.99
N TYR A 45 6.51 3.32 -3.02
CA TYR A 45 5.48 2.63 -3.78
C TYR A 45 4.78 1.57 -2.94
N TYR A 46 5.50 0.86 -2.06
CA TYR A 46 4.89 -0.10 -1.14
C TYR A 46 3.91 0.60 -0.19
N ALA A 47 4.33 1.71 0.43
CA ALA A 47 3.49 2.48 1.33
C ALA A 47 2.23 2.99 0.60
N LEU A 48 2.38 3.54 -0.60
CA LEU A 48 1.25 3.98 -1.43
C LEU A 48 0.28 2.85 -1.77
N PHE A 49 0.80 1.71 -2.21
CA PHE A 49 -0.02 0.55 -2.54
C PHE A 49 -0.82 0.04 -1.31
N ARG A 50 -0.14 -0.12 -0.17
CA ARG A 50 -0.77 -0.65 1.06
C ARG A 50 -1.73 0.33 1.71
N LEU A 51 -1.46 1.63 1.58
CA LEU A 51 -2.23 2.71 2.20
C LEU A 51 -3.11 3.44 1.17
N ASN A 52 -3.39 2.81 0.03
CA ASN A 52 -4.15 3.41 -1.07
C ASN A 52 -5.53 3.92 -0.62
N HIS A 53 -6.16 3.24 0.34
CA HIS A 53 -7.45 3.63 0.92
C HIS A 53 -7.45 5.00 1.63
N PHE A 54 -6.29 5.50 2.08
CA PHE A 54 -6.19 6.83 2.67
C PHE A 54 -5.99 7.95 1.63
N ASN A 55 -5.64 7.60 0.39
CA ASN A 55 -5.38 8.55 -0.69
C ASN A 55 -4.35 9.63 -0.28
N ILE A 56 -3.19 9.18 0.22
CA ILE A 56 -2.10 10.02 0.72
C ILE A 56 -1.70 11.04 -0.36
N GLN A 57 -1.70 12.32 0.01
CA GLN A 57 -1.42 13.43 -0.90
C GLN A 57 0.05 13.81 -0.94
N LYS A 58 0.78 13.61 0.17
CA LYS A 58 2.21 13.97 0.28
C LYS A 58 3.03 12.89 0.97
N ILE A 59 4.19 12.57 0.38
CA ILE A 59 5.20 11.69 0.97
C ILE A 59 6.55 12.41 0.99
N ASN A 60 7.19 12.51 2.16
CA ASN A 60 8.47 13.22 2.35
C ASN A 60 8.46 14.62 1.73
N ASP A 61 7.39 15.37 1.99
CA ASP A 61 7.15 16.72 1.47
C ASP A 61 7.02 16.82 -0.07
N ASN A 62 7.11 15.69 -0.79
CA ASN A 62 6.82 15.60 -2.22
C ASN A 62 5.35 15.24 -2.43
N GLU A 63 4.72 15.85 -3.45
CA GLU A 63 3.36 15.51 -3.84
C GLU A 63 3.30 14.14 -4.50
N VAL A 64 2.30 13.35 -4.10
CA VAL A 64 2.04 12.04 -4.70
C VAL A 64 1.37 12.29 -6.04
N THR A 65 2.03 11.89 -7.11
CA THR A 65 1.48 12.01 -8.46
C THR A 65 0.65 10.78 -8.82
N GLN A 66 -0.26 10.92 -9.80
CA GLN A 66 -0.99 9.75 -10.33
C GLN A 66 -0.04 8.68 -10.88
N ASN A 67 1.10 9.09 -11.46
CA ASN A 67 2.13 8.15 -11.93
C ASN A 67 2.68 7.30 -10.78
N ASP A 68 2.87 7.86 -9.59
CA ASP A 68 3.34 7.11 -8.43
C ASP A 68 2.33 6.05 -7.99
N VAL A 69 1.04 6.40 -8.02
CA VAL A 69 -0.06 5.46 -7.71
C VAL A 69 -0.11 4.34 -8.74
N ILE A 70 -0.10 4.67 -10.04
CA ILE A 70 -0.10 3.68 -11.13
C ILE A 70 1.14 2.77 -11.04
N MET A 71 2.33 3.31 -10.76
CA MET A 71 3.53 2.51 -10.59
C MET A 71 3.42 1.58 -9.37
N SER A 72 2.85 2.06 -8.26
CA SER A 72 2.63 1.23 -7.08
C SER A 72 1.71 0.04 -7.35
N GLU A 73 0.62 0.27 -8.10
CA GLU A 73 -0.31 -0.78 -8.53
C GLU A 73 0.34 -1.74 -9.52
N ARG A 74 1.18 -1.27 -10.45
CA ARG A 74 1.90 -2.14 -11.38
C ARG A 74 2.90 -3.04 -10.67
N LEU A 75 3.61 -2.51 -9.69
CA LEU A 75 4.65 -3.24 -8.95
C LEU A 75 4.05 -4.27 -7.99
N PHE A 76 3.00 -3.89 -7.25
CA PHE A 76 2.47 -4.72 -6.16
C PHE A 76 1.07 -5.30 -6.44
N GLY A 77 0.35 -4.81 -7.44
CA GLY A 77 -0.99 -5.28 -7.80
C GLY A 77 -1.00 -6.69 -8.39
N ILE A 78 0.03 -7.08 -9.16
CA ILE A 78 0.17 -8.47 -9.65
C ILE A 78 0.37 -9.43 -8.48
N LEU A 79 1.15 -9.03 -7.47
CA LEU A 79 1.35 -9.81 -6.25
C LEU A 79 0.05 -9.99 -5.46
N ALA A 80 -0.80 -8.96 -5.41
CA ALA A 80 -2.13 -9.06 -4.80
C ALA A 80 -3.08 -9.95 -5.61
N CYS A 81 -3.00 -9.92 -6.94
CA CYS A 81 -3.76 -10.81 -7.82
C CYS A 81 -3.39 -12.29 -7.59
N ILE A 82 -2.10 -12.59 -7.50
CA ILE A 82 -1.61 -13.96 -7.27
C ILE A 82 -2.05 -14.44 -5.88
N ALA A 83 -1.84 -13.63 -4.83
CA ALA A 83 -2.30 -13.94 -3.48
C ALA A 83 -3.82 -14.17 -3.40
N SER A 84 -4.59 -13.52 -4.27
CA SER A 84 -6.04 -13.72 -4.37
C SER A 84 -6.42 -14.99 -5.14
N SER A 85 -5.60 -15.41 -6.13
CA SER A 85 -5.83 -16.62 -6.92
C SER A 85 -5.49 -17.93 -6.20
N GLU A 86 -4.65 -17.87 -5.15
CA GLU A 86 -4.35 -19.03 -4.29
C GLU A 86 -5.41 -19.24 -3.19
N LEU A 87 -6.42 -18.38 -3.07
CA LEU A 87 -7.55 -18.59 -2.17
C LEU A 87 -8.53 -19.58 -2.82
N PRO A 88 -8.77 -20.76 -2.22
CA PRO A 88 -9.64 -21.76 -2.83
C PRO A 88 -11.08 -21.22 -2.95
N GLN A 89 -11.62 -21.23 -4.17
CA GLN A 89 -12.91 -20.66 -4.59
C GLN A 89 -14.11 -20.98 -3.67
N TYR A 90 -14.07 -22.05 -2.88
CA TYR A 90 -15.22 -22.52 -2.08
C TYR A 90 -15.57 -21.64 -0.86
N ARG A 91 -14.70 -20.69 -0.45
CA ARG A 91 -14.99 -19.77 0.66
C ARG A 91 -15.64 -18.46 0.23
N LEU A 92 -15.59 -18.11 -1.06
CA LEU A 92 -16.12 -16.84 -1.58
C LEU A 92 -17.64 -16.86 -1.74
N THR A 93 -18.24 -18.02 -2.00
CA THR A 93 -19.69 -18.16 -2.26
C THR A 93 -20.56 -17.92 -1.02
N ALA A 94 -20.01 -18.04 0.19
CA ALA A 94 -20.75 -17.82 1.44
C ALA A 94 -20.78 -16.35 1.88
N LEU A 95 -19.85 -15.51 1.41
CA LEU A 95 -19.69 -14.12 1.86
C LEU A 95 -20.23 -13.09 0.86
N LEU A 96 -20.21 -13.40 -0.43
CA LEU A 96 -20.59 -12.46 -1.49
C LEU A 96 -21.81 -13.00 -2.21
N GLY A 97 -22.97 -12.82 -1.59
CA GLY A 97 -24.24 -12.84 -2.31
C GLY A 97 -24.16 -11.84 -3.45
N ASP A 98 -24.04 -12.39 -4.65
CA ASP A 98 -24.37 -11.75 -5.93
C ASP A 98 -23.77 -10.34 -6.15
N THR A 99 -22.44 -10.24 -6.17
CA THR A 99 -21.79 -9.11 -6.85
C THR A 99 -20.82 -9.61 -7.88
N ARG A 100 -21.21 -9.40 -9.14
CA ARG A 100 -20.45 -9.63 -10.38
C ARG A 100 -19.15 -8.82 -10.37
N TYR A 101 -18.16 -9.24 -9.60
CA TYR A 101 -16.80 -8.78 -9.79
C TYR A 101 -16.15 -9.69 -10.82
N SER A 102 -16.00 -9.12 -12.02
CA SER A 102 -15.15 -9.63 -13.09
C SER A 102 -13.72 -9.74 -12.54
N ILE A 103 -13.42 -10.93 -12.02
CA ILE A 103 -12.10 -11.33 -11.55
C ILE A 103 -11.27 -11.58 -12.81
N CYS A 104 -10.32 -10.69 -13.09
CA CYS A 104 -9.16 -10.92 -13.96
C CYS A 104 -9.43 -11.70 -15.27
N CYS A 105 -10.18 -11.09 -16.19
CA CYS A 105 -10.06 -11.40 -17.62
C CYS A 105 -9.54 -10.16 -18.36
N ILE A 106 -8.22 -9.95 -18.34
CA ILE A 106 -7.51 -9.26 -19.41
C ILE A 106 -6.31 -10.13 -19.79
N ASN A 107 -6.58 -11.16 -20.59
CA ASN A 107 -5.77 -11.53 -21.75
C ASN A 107 -6.62 -12.41 -22.67
#